data_AF-A0A1J4U1H6-F1
#
_entry.id   AF-A0A1J4U1H6-F1
#
_cell.length_a   1.000
_cell.length_b   1.000
_cell.length_c   1.000
_cell.angle_alpha   90.00
_cell.angle_beta   90.00
_cell.angle_gamma   90.00
#
_symmetry.space_group_name_H-M   'P 1'
#
loop_
_entity.id
_entity.type
_entity.pdbx_description
1 polymer ?
#
loop_
_entity_poly.entity_id
_entity_poly.type
_entity_poly.pdbx_seq_one_letter_code
_entity_poly.pdbx_strand_id
1 'polypeptide(L)' 'MIISSSDALSYYRPDTHLVDVQSINQLTKLNDRLIIIPYTSEIYGVKYKDTLQDRGYKITKEKSYRGLLIEYWEKI' A
#
# COMPACT_ATOMS: atom_id res chain seq x y z
N MET A 1 -6.24 14.21 -6.63
CA MET A 1 -6.13 14.85 -5.31
C MET A 1 -4.80 14.43 -4.73
N ILE A 2 -3.92 15.35 -4.34
CA ILE A 2 -2.66 14.97 -3.67
C ILE A 2 -3.05 14.61 -2.24
N ILE A 3 -2.78 13.38 -1.83
CA ILE A 3 -3.09 12.94 -0.48
C ILE A 3 -2.05 13.58 0.42
N SER A 4 -2.46 14.43 1.38
CA SER A 4 -1.52 15.12 2.29
C SER A 4 -0.57 14.15 3.00
N SER A 5 -1.04 12.93 3.21
CA SER A 5 -0.28 11.87 3.84
C SER A 5 0.85 11.33 2.95
N SER A 6 0.77 11.49 1.62
CA SER A 6 1.78 11.11 0.62
C SER A 6 2.80 12.21 0.29
N ASP A 7 2.59 13.42 0.81
CA ASP A 7 3.32 14.62 0.41
C ASP A 7 4.80 14.55 0.82
N ALA A 8 5.08 14.15 2.07
CA ALA A 8 6.44 13.97 2.56
C ALA A 8 7.21 12.90 1.77
N LEU A 9 6.55 11.78 1.42
CA LEU A 9 7.17 10.73 0.61
C LEU A 9 7.50 11.24 -0.80
N SER A 10 6.56 11.96 -1.41
CA SER A 10 6.74 12.52 -2.76
C SER A 10 7.85 13.59 -2.79
N TYR A 11 8.01 14.36 -1.71
CA TYR A 11 9.07 15.37 -1.57
C TYR A 11 10.46 14.74 -1.45
N TYR A 12 10.63 13.73 -0.58
CA TYR A 12 11.94 13.11 -0.34
C TYR A 12 12.30 12.02 -1.36
N ARG A 13 11.32 11.41 -2.02
CA ARG A 13 11.49 10.33 -3.01
C ARG A 13 10.56 10.52 -4.22
N PRO A 14 10.85 11.51 -5.08
CA PRO A 14 10.03 11.78 -6.27
C PRO A 14 10.06 10.64 -7.30
N ASP A 15 11.06 9.76 -7.22
CA ASP A 15 11.22 8.55 -8.04
C ASP A 15 10.28 7.41 -7.62
N THR A 16 9.63 7.52 -6.46
CA THR A 16 8.74 6.47 -5.95
C THR A 16 7.31 6.68 -6.45
N HIS A 17 6.78 5.68 -7.16
CA HIS A 17 5.38 5.69 -7.59
C HIS A 17 4.45 5.31 -6.43
N LEU A 18 3.82 6.31 -5.83
CA LEU A 18 2.85 6.13 -4.76
C LEU A 18 1.46 5.87 -5.34
N VAL A 19 0.76 4.89 -4.79
CA VAL A 19 -0.62 4.56 -5.15
C VAL A 19 -1.45 4.59 -3.90
N ASP A 20 -2.60 5.26 -3.96
CA ASP A 20 -3.62 5.14 -2.92
C ASP A 20 -4.19 3.72 -2.92
N VAL A 21 -4.11 3.06 -1.78
CA VAL A 21 -4.66 1.72 -1.60
C VAL A 21 -6.19 1.68 -1.79
N GLN A 22 -6.91 2.79 -1.61
CA GLN A 22 -8.35 2.87 -1.93
C GLN A 22 -8.62 2.72 -3.44
N SER A 23 -7.68 3.17 -4.26
CA SER A 23 -7.77 3.08 -5.72
C SER A 23 -7.26 1.74 -6.27
N ILE A 24 -6.84 0.81 -5.41
CA ILE A 24 -6.29 -0.49 -5.83
C ILE A 24 -7.26 -1.28 -6.70
N ASN A 25 -8.58 -1.11 -6.48
CA ASN A 25 -9.62 -1.74 -7.29
C ASN A 25 -9.68 -1.21 -8.73
N GLN A 26 -9.29 0.04 -8.93
CA GLN A 26 -9.34 0.72 -10.24
C GLN A 26 -8.06 0.50 -11.03
N LEU A 27 -7.00 -0.02 -10.40
CA LEU A 27 -5.76 -0.35 -11.08
C LEU A 27 -5.91 -1.62 -11.92
N THR A 28 -5.69 -1.45 -13.22
CA THR A 28 -5.64 -2.51 -14.24
C THR A 28 -4.31 -3.26 -14.25
N LYS A 29 -3.22 -2.65 -13.77
CA LYS A 29 -1.92 -3.30 -13.59
C LYS A 29 -1.35 -2.96 -12.23
N LEU A 30 -1.05 -4.01 -11.47
CA LEU A 30 -0.29 -3.96 -10.23
C LEU A 30 0.99 -4.77 -10.45
N ASN A 31 2.08 -4.32 -9.83
CA ASN A 31 3.35 -5.04 -9.85
C ASN A 31 3.21 -6.35 -9.06
N ASP A 32 4.00 -7.36 -9.44
CA ASP A 32 4.02 -8.66 -8.76
C ASP A 32 4.45 -8.56 -7.29
N ARG A 33 5.15 -7.48 -6.93
CA ARG A 33 5.59 -7.16 -5.58
C ARG A 33 5.06 -5.80 -5.16
N LEU A 34 4.44 -5.76 -3.99
CA LEU A 34 3.88 -4.55 -3.39
C LEU A 34 4.44 -4.36 -1.97
N ILE A 35 4.69 -3.10 -1.63
CA ILE A 35 4.99 -2.68 -0.26
C ILE A 35 3.86 -1.77 0.18
N ILE A 36 3.19 -2.13 1.27
CA ILE A 36 2.05 -1.38 1.79
C ILE A 36 2.39 -0.87 3.18
N ILE A 37 2.11 0.42 3.39
CA ILE A 37 2.26 1.09 4.69
C ILE A 37 0.85 1.51 5.12
N PRO A 38 0.15 0.70 5.94
CA PRO A 38 -1.25 0.91 6.28
C PRO A 38 -1.45 1.90 7.46
N TYR A 39 -0.69 3.00 7.50
CA TYR A 39 -0.69 3.91 8.66
C TYR A 39 -1.97 4.75 8.82
N THR A 40 -2.80 4.83 7.79
CA THR A 40 -4.11 5.50 7.82
C THR A 40 -5.27 4.55 7.54
N SER A 41 -5.02 3.26 7.25
CA SER A 41 -6.08 2.36 6.80
C SER A 41 -7.14 2.12 7.87
N GLU A 42 -6.74 2.08 9.14
CA GLU A 42 -7.68 1.93 10.28
C GLU A 42 -8.57 3.17 10.44
N ILE A 43 -8.02 4.36 10.24
CA ILE A 43 -8.76 5.63 10.36
C ILE A 43 -9.85 5.74 9.29
N TYR A 44 -9.54 5.29 8.07
CA TYR A 44 -10.47 5.35 6.93
C TYR A 44 -11.25 4.04 6.69
N GLY A 45 -11.09 3.03 7.55
CA GLY A 45 -11.80 1.75 7.43
C GLY A 45 -11.52 0.97 6.14
N VAL A 46 -10.33 1.11 5.57
CA VAL A 46 -10.01 0.54 4.25
C VAL A 46 -9.67 -0.95 4.36
N LYS A 47 -10.51 -1.82 3.79
CA LYS A 47 -10.32 -3.28 3.75
C LYS A 47 -9.43 -3.74 2.58
N TYR A 48 -8.22 -3.21 2.50
CA TYR A 48 -7.32 -3.51 1.38
C TYR A 48 -6.79 -4.95 1.36
N LYS A 49 -6.68 -5.60 2.54
CA LYS A 49 -6.19 -6.98 2.65
C LYS A 49 -7.09 -7.97 1.89
N ASP A 50 -8.41 -7.85 2.07
CA ASP A 50 -9.40 -8.67 1.36
C ASP A 50 -9.26 -8.49 -0.15
N THR A 51 -9.13 -7.22 -0.59
CA THR A 51 -8.97 -6.90 -2.02
C THR A 51 -7.68 -7.47 -2.63
N LEU A 52 -6.58 -7.50 -1.86
CA LEU A 52 -5.32 -8.09 -2.31
C LEU A 52 -5.40 -9.61 -2.39
N GLN A 53 -6.02 -10.25 -1.40
CA GLN A 53 -6.23 -11.69 -1.37
C GLN A 53 -7.11 -12.15 -2.54
N ASP A 54 -8.20 -11.44 -2.83
CA ASP A 54 -9.07 -11.70 -3.98
C ASP A 54 -8.32 -11.57 -5.32
N ARG A 55 -7.27 -10.75 -5.36
CA ARG A 55 -6.39 -10.56 -6.52
C ARG A 55 -5.20 -11.53 -6.57
N GLY A 56 -5.17 -12.53 -5.68
CA GLY A 56 -4.14 -13.56 -5.64
C GLY A 56 -2.83 -13.13 -4.98
N TYR A 57 -2.82 -12.02 -4.22
CA TYR A 57 -1.65 -11.64 -3.45
C TYR A 57 -1.66 -12.32 -2.08
N LYS A 58 -0.47 -12.70 -1.59
CA LYS A 58 -0.28 -13.06 -0.19
C LYS A 58 0.79 -12.22 0.44
N ILE A 59 0.61 -12.01 1.73
CA ILE A 59 1.63 -11.39 2.56
C ILE A 59 2.80 -12.35 2.70
N THR A 60 4.00 -11.88 2.35
CA THR A 60 5.24 -12.65 2.47
C THR A 60 6.04 -12.22 3.68
N LYS A 61 5.86 -10.97 4.12
CA LYS A 61 6.59 -10.42 5.25
C LYS A 61 5.87 -9.23 5.88
N GLU A 62 6.00 -9.11 7.18
CA GLU A 62 5.63 -7.91 7.94
C GLU A 62 6.85 -7.42 8.73
N LYS A 63 6.99 -6.09 8.84
CA LYS A 63 8.03 -5.42 9.63
C LYS A 63 7.43 -4.22 10.35
N SER A 64 7.86 -3.97 11.58
CA SER A 64 7.60 -2.70 12.27
C SER A 64 8.86 -1.84 12.24
N TYR A 65 8.71 -0.57 11.87
CA TYR A 65 9.80 0.41 11.88
C TYR A 65 9.29 1.76 12.37
N ARG A 66 9.85 2.26 13.48
CA ARG A 66 9.46 3.54 14.10
C ARG A 66 7.93 3.68 14.30
N GLY A 67 7.27 2.59 14.72
CA GLY A 67 5.82 2.57 14.95
C GLY A 67 4.97 2.42 13.69
N LEU A 68 5.58 2.31 12.51
CA LEU A 68 4.89 2.03 11.25
C LEU A 68 4.96 0.54 10.94
N LEU A 69 3.82 -0.05 10.61
CA LEU A 69 3.77 -1.38 10.00
C LEU A 69 4.12 -1.26 8.51
N ILE A 70 4.95 -2.19 8.04
CA ILE A 70 5.36 -2.32 6.64
C ILE A 70 5.04 -3.76 6.23
N GLU A 71 4.16 -3.90 5.26
CA GLU A 71 3.71 -5.18 4.74
C GLU A 71 4.25 -5.40 3.33
N TYR A 72 4.76 -6.59 3.08
CA TYR A 72 5.26 -7.01 1.77
C TYR A 72 4.31 -8.06 1.21
N TRP A 73 3.81 -7.80 0.01
CA TRP A 73 2.83 -8.64 -0.66
C TRP A 73 3.40 -9.10 -2.00
N GLU A 74 3.22 -10.37 -2.32
CA GLU A 74 3.61 -10.95 -3.61
C GLU A 74 2.43 -11.67 -4.26
N LYS A 75 2.35 -11.56 -5.59
CA LYS A 75 1.34 -12.23 -6.41
C LYS A 75 1.69 -13.71 -6.58
N ILE A 76 0.68 -14.56 -6.45
CA ILE A 76 0.78 -16.03 -6.62
C ILE A 76 0.23 -16.45 -7.98
#